data_AF-A0AAD1XR80-F1
#
_entry.id   AF-A0AAD1XR80-F1
#
_cell.length_a   1.000
_cell.length_b   1.000
_cell.length_c   1.000
_cell.angle_alpha   90.00
_cell.angle_beta   90.00
_cell.angle_gamma   90.00
#
_symmetry.space_group_name_H-M   'P 1'
#
loop_
_entity.id
_entity.type
_entity.pdbx_description
1 polymer ?
#
loop_
_entity_poly.entity_id
_entity_poly.type
_entity_poly.pdbx_seq_one_letter_code
_entity_poly.pdbx_strand_id
1 'polypeptide(L)'
;MKTYIILALLVCSAFTLPELQNVEAELPTELQVETTESALQYYYDFLKGVFLDKSSLMAPPLYKQCNSKWGSKKMGSKTVCQVGCLMSSMSMALAGLGKKISGQTVNPGNFNDWLRSHHGYSGNLYVWGAAESTFKVKYQGQKQGGTHTIDSKHITILNVRNGGHWVLATSKSGNTYKVLDPGYQKSSYTTSEVVRAAKYQIL
;
A
#
# COMPACT_ATOMS: atom_id res chain seq x y z
N MET A 1 -6.17 -41.91 -16.33
CA MET A 1 -4.98 -41.44 -15.60
C MET A 1 -4.02 -40.56 -16.41
N LYS A 2 -4.30 -40.20 -17.67
CA LYS A 2 -3.39 -39.41 -18.53
C LYS A 2 -3.80 -37.93 -18.73
N THR A 3 -4.98 -37.53 -18.28
CA THR A 3 -5.53 -36.18 -18.56
C THR A 3 -5.15 -35.15 -17.49
N TYR A 4 -4.95 -35.56 -16.23
CA TYR A 4 -4.72 -34.65 -15.11
C TYR A 4 -3.29 -34.06 -15.05
N ILE A 5 -2.30 -34.75 -15.59
CA ILE A 5 -0.91 -34.26 -15.69
C ILE A 5 -0.81 -33.09 -16.67
N ILE A 6 -1.68 -33.06 -17.69
CA ILE A 6 -1.64 -32.06 -18.76
C ILE A 6 -2.10 -30.68 -18.28
N LEU A 7 -3.08 -30.59 -17.37
CA LEU A 7 -3.56 -29.29 -16.87
C LEU A 7 -2.54 -28.60 -15.94
N ALA A 8 -1.86 -29.35 -15.08
CA ALA A 8 -0.81 -28.80 -14.22
C ALA A 8 0.42 -28.34 -15.02
N LEU A 9 0.81 -29.10 -16.06
CA LEU A 9 1.90 -28.72 -16.97
C LEU A 9 1.55 -27.51 -17.84
N LEU A 10 0.29 -27.35 -18.27
CA LEU A 10 -0.15 -26.19 -19.05
C LEU A 10 -0.07 -24.89 -18.25
N VAL A 11 -0.45 -24.90 -16.96
CA VAL A 11 -0.36 -23.72 -16.08
C VAL A 11 1.11 -23.35 -15.79
N CYS A 12 2.02 -24.32 -15.65
CA CYS A 12 3.45 -24.05 -15.53
C CYS A 12 4.09 -23.54 -16.84
N SER A 13 3.62 -23.99 -18.00
CA SER A 13 4.18 -23.58 -19.30
C SER A 13 3.81 -22.15 -19.73
N ALA A 14 2.79 -21.54 -19.11
CA ALA A 14 2.34 -20.18 -19.41
C ALA A 14 3.09 -19.07 -18.64
N PHE A 15 3.94 -19.43 -17.67
CA PHE A 15 4.73 -18.47 -16.89
C PHE A 15 6.22 -18.81 -16.96
N THR A 16 6.94 -18.19 -17.89
CA THR A 16 8.41 -18.18 -17.89
C THR A 16 8.91 -17.29 -16.75
N LEU A 17 8.94 -17.82 -15.53
CA LEU A 17 9.65 -17.22 -14.40
C LEU A 17 10.63 -18.25 -13.82
N PRO A 18 11.93 -17.92 -13.69
CA PRO A 18 12.97 -18.87 -13.28
C PRO A 18 12.91 -19.27 -11.79
N GLU A 19 11.95 -18.77 -11.00
CA GLU A 19 11.87 -18.98 -9.54
C GLU A 19 11.03 -20.19 -9.09
N LEU A 20 10.46 -20.97 -10.01
CA LEU A 20 9.63 -22.16 -9.67
C LEU A 20 10.39 -23.49 -9.66
N GLN A 21 11.72 -23.50 -9.80
CA GLN A 21 12.47 -24.76 -9.95
C GLN A 21 12.62 -25.61 -8.67
N ASN A 22 12.25 -25.11 -7.49
CA ASN A 22 12.57 -25.79 -6.22
C ASN A 22 11.39 -26.00 -5.25
N VAL A 23 10.15 -25.99 -5.73
CA VAL A 23 8.99 -26.37 -4.89
C VAL A 23 8.51 -27.76 -5.30
N GLU A 24 9.18 -28.80 -4.79
CA GLU A 24 8.55 -30.11 -4.69
C GLU A 24 7.47 -30.02 -3.61
N ALA A 25 6.27 -29.62 -4.01
CA ALA A 25 5.09 -29.83 -3.18
C ALA A 25 4.80 -31.33 -3.18
N GLU A 26 5.11 -32.02 -2.07
CA GLU A 26 4.61 -33.36 -1.83
C GLU A 26 3.08 -33.30 -1.77
N LEU A 27 2.44 -33.83 -2.83
CA LEU A 27 0.99 -33.97 -2.90
C LEU A 27 0.54 -35.01 -1.87
N PRO A 28 -0.42 -34.70 -0.97
CA PRO A 28 -0.95 -35.69 -0.04
C PRO A 28 -1.61 -36.83 -0.83
N THR A 29 -1.29 -38.06 -0.43
CA THR A 29 -1.49 -39.29 -1.22
C THR A 29 -2.94 -39.78 -1.27
N GLU A 30 -3.89 -39.07 -0.64
CA GLU A 30 -5.27 -39.55 -0.58
C GLU A 30 -6.25 -38.37 -0.59
N LEU A 31 -6.63 -37.95 -1.81
CA LEU A 31 -7.80 -37.10 -2.01
C LEU A 31 -8.61 -37.68 -3.17
N GLN A 32 -9.56 -38.56 -2.84
CA GLN A 32 -10.64 -38.89 -3.76
C GLN A 32 -11.57 -37.67 -3.86
N VAL A 33 -11.25 -36.75 -4.75
CA VAL A 33 -12.08 -35.57 -5.02
C VAL A 33 -13.19 -35.97 -5.98
N GLU A 34 -14.39 -36.17 -5.42
CA GLU A 34 -15.63 -36.25 -6.19
C GLU A 34 -15.83 -34.94 -6.98
N THR A 35 -15.96 -35.11 -8.29
CA THR A 35 -16.25 -34.11 -9.34
C THR A 35 -15.11 -33.14 -9.69
N THR A 36 -14.94 -32.91 -11.00
CA THR A 36 -13.88 -32.06 -11.57
C THR A 36 -14.01 -30.58 -11.19
N GLU A 37 -15.21 -30.14 -10.78
CA GLU A 37 -15.49 -28.75 -10.43
C GLU A 37 -14.93 -28.38 -9.05
N SER A 38 -14.99 -29.27 -8.06
CA SER A 38 -14.47 -29.03 -6.71
C SER A 38 -12.94 -28.93 -6.69
N ALA A 39 -12.26 -29.75 -7.49
CA ALA A 39 -10.80 -29.68 -7.66
C ALA A 39 -10.36 -28.39 -8.37
N LEU A 40 -11.09 -27.96 -9.40
CA LEU A 40 -10.83 -26.69 -10.10
C LEU A 40 -11.06 -25.49 -9.17
N GLN A 41 -12.13 -25.51 -8.37
CA GLN A 41 -12.42 -24.47 -7.39
C GLN A 41 -11.33 -24.41 -6.32
N TYR A 42 -10.86 -25.56 -5.80
CA TYR A 42 -9.75 -25.62 -4.85
C TYR A 42 -8.44 -25.06 -5.44
N TYR A 43 -8.07 -25.46 -6.66
CA TYR A 43 -6.88 -24.92 -7.32
C TYR A 43 -7.02 -23.44 -7.63
N TYR A 44 -8.20 -22.98 -8.02
CA TYR A 44 -8.47 -21.57 -8.23
C TYR A 44 -8.38 -20.78 -6.92
N ASP A 45 -8.93 -21.28 -5.81
CA ASP A 45 -8.83 -20.64 -4.50
C ASP A 45 -7.40 -20.68 -3.94
N PHE A 46 -6.64 -21.75 -4.18
CA PHE A 46 -5.22 -21.84 -3.86
C PHE A 46 -4.39 -20.85 -4.69
N LEU A 47 -4.58 -20.83 -6.02
CA LEU A 47 -3.89 -19.88 -6.90
C LEU A 47 -4.33 -18.44 -6.61
N LYS A 48 -5.59 -18.19 -6.22
CA LYS A 48 -6.02 -16.87 -5.72
C LYS A 48 -5.34 -16.53 -4.40
N GLY A 49 -5.22 -17.47 -3.47
CA GLY A 49 -4.49 -17.26 -2.21
C GLY A 49 -3.01 -16.97 -2.45
N VAL A 50 -2.39 -17.60 -3.44
CA VAL A 50 -0.96 -17.43 -3.77
C VAL A 50 -0.69 -16.20 -4.66
N PHE A 51 -1.58 -15.89 -5.62
CA PHE A 51 -1.37 -14.83 -6.63
C PHE A 51 -2.24 -13.57 -6.43
N LEU A 52 -3.44 -13.66 -5.84
CA LEU A 52 -4.31 -12.49 -5.56
C LEU A 52 -4.08 -11.85 -4.20
N ASP A 53 -3.43 -12.53 -3.24
CA ASP A 53 -3.03 -11.88 -2.00
C ASP A 53 -2.02 -10.76 -2.29
N LYS A 54 -1.00 -11.01 -3.13
CA LYS A 54 0.04 -9.99 -3.38
C LYS A 54 -0.38 -8.75 -4.17
N SER A 55 -1.43 -8.82 -5.00
CA SER A 55 -1.82 -7.71 -5.89
C SER A 55 -3.07 -6.94 -5.45
N SER A 56 -3.87 -7.49 -4.53
CA SER A 56 -4.98 -6.77 -3.88
C SER A 56 -4.57 -5.99 -2.62
N LEU A 57 -3.34 -6.19 -2.13
CA LEU A 57 -2.74 -5.57 -0.94
C LEU A 57 -2.43 -4.05 -1.02
N MET A 58 -2.85 -3.35 -2.07
CA MET A 58 -2.75 -1.89 -2.14
C MET A 58 -4.03 -1.26 -2.72
N ALA A 59 -5.19 -1.60 -2.17
CA ALA A 59 -6.37 -0.75 -2.26
C ALA A 59 -6.49 0.13 -1.00
N PRO A 60 -5.61 1.14 -0.81
CA PRO A 60 -5.70 2.00 0.36
C PRO A 60 -7.04 2.75 0.37
N PRO A 61 -7.67 2.93 1.54
CA PRO A 61 -8.86 3.74 1.67
C PRO A 61 -8.55 5.23 1.48
N LEU A 62 -9.49 6.00 0.94
CA LEU A 62 -9.38 7.46 0.94
C LEU A 62 -9.77 8.02 2.31
N TYR A 63 -8.82 8.63 3.01
CA TYR A 63 -9.05 9.38 4.24
C TYR A 63 -8.84 10.88 4.02
N LYS A 64 -9.88 11.66 4.31
CA LYS A 64 -9.81 13.14 4.26
C LYS A 64 -9.24 13.69 5.55
N GLN A 65 -8.26 14.60 5.48
CA GLN A 65 -7.64 15.20 6.67
C GLN A 65 -8.63 16.04 7.50
N CYS A 66 -9.68 16.59 6.87
CA CYS A 66 -10.72 17.37 7.52
C CYS A 66 -11.98 16.56 7.91
N ASN A 67 -11.89 15.22 7.95
CA ASN A 67 -13.00 14.41 8.46
C ASN A 67 -13.32 14.76 9.92
N SER A 68 -14.60 14.84 10.29
CA SER A 68 -15.03 15.25 11.63
C SER A 68 -14.51 14.37 12.77
N LYS A 69 -14.19 13.08 12.51
CA LYS A 69 -13.67 12.14 13.53
C LYS A 69 -12.26 12.49 14.02
N TRP A 70 -11.46 13.20 13.24
CA TRP A 70 -10.05 13.49 13.58
C TRP A 70 -9.56 14.88 13.17
N GLY A 71 -10.27 15.60 12.30
CA GLY A 71 -9.82 16.86 11.71
C GLY A 71 -9.55 17.97 12.72
N SER A 72 -10.21 17.92 13.89
CA SER A 72 -9.99 18.84 15.01
C SER A 72 -8.83 18.44 15.93
N LYS A 73 -8.33 17.19 15.84
CA LYS A 73 -7.23 16.71 16.69
C LYS A 73 -5.94 17.46 16.36
N LYS A 74 -5.16 17.77 17.39
CA LYS A 74 -3.88 18.48 17.26
C LYS A 74 -2.76 17.54 16.84
N MET A 75 -1.89 17.98 15.94
CA MET A 75 -0.61 17.33 15.64
C MET A 75 0.50 17.97 16.49
N GLY A 76 0.57 19.31 16.46
CA GLY A 76 1.32 20.16 17.37
C GLY A 76 0.45 21.34 17.81
N SER A 77 0.77 22.55 17.36
CA SER A 77 -0.09 23.73 17.52
C SER A 77 -1.26 23.79 16.54
N LYS A 78 -1.16 23.09 15.39
CA LYS A 78 -2.18 23.01 14.34
C LYS A 78 -2.93 21.67 14.39
N THR A 79 -4.12 21.64 13.80
CA THR A 79 -4.94 20.43 13.72
C THR A 79 -4.62 19.58 12.48
N VAL A 80 -5.10 18.34 12.47
CA VAL A 80 -5.02 17.44 11.31
C VAL A 80 -5.65 18.09 10.07
N CYS A 81 -6.81 18.77 10.21
CA CYS A 81 -7.43 19.44 9.07
C CYS A 81 -6.54 20.55 8.48
N GLN A 82 -5.84 21.30 9.33
CA GLN A 82 -5.03 22.44 8.89
C GLN A 82 -3.73 22.03 8.16
N VAL A 83 -3.05 20.97 8.63
CA VAL A 83 -1.69 20.64 8.15
C VAL A 83 -1.41 19.14 8.00
N GLY A 84 -2.39 18.28 8.19
CA GLY A 84 -2.23 16.82 8.28
C GLY A 84 -2.21 16.07 6.95
N CYS A 85 -1.86 16.71 5.83
CA CYS A 85 -1.85 16.08 4.51
C CYS A 85 -0.91 14.87 4.48
N LEU A 86 0.37 15.06 4.83
CA LEU A 86 1.36 13.99 4.85
C LEU A 86 0.99 12.86 5.81
N MET A 87 0.56 13.20 7.03
CA MET A 87 0.17 12.21 8.03
C MET A 87 -1.03 11.37 7.54
N SER A 88 -2.04 12.01 6.97
CA SER A 88 -3.22 11.32 6.43
C SER A 88 -2.85 10.44 5.23
N SER A 89 -1.96 10.91 4.35
CA SER A 89 -1.44 10.09 3.23
C SER A 89 -0.69 8.86 3.71
N MET A 90 0.11 8.99 4.76
CA MET A 90 0.78 7.84 5.37
C MET A 90 -0.21 6.89 6.04
N SER A 91 -1.26 7.39 6.73
CA SER A 91 -2.32 6.55 7.28
C SER A 91 -3.03 5.72 6.21
N MET A 92 -3.32 6.31 5.05
CA MET A 92 -3.95 5.59 3.92
C MET A 92 -3.04 4.46 3.43
N ALA A 93 -1.74 4.73 3.27
CA ALA A 93 -0.78 3.73 2.83
C ALA A 93 -0.68 2.56 3.83
N LEU A 94 -0.54 2.87 5.12
CA LEU A 94 -0.47 1.87 6.19
C LEU A 94 -1.76 1.04 6.29
N ALA A 95 -2.93 1.67 6.12
CA ALA A 95 -4.21 0.98 6.08
C ALA A 95 -4.32 0.03 4.88
N GLY A 96 -3.85 0.46 3.70
CA GLY A 96 -3.77 -0.40 2.50
C GLY A 96 -2.90 -1.64 2.72
N LEU A 97 -1.80 -1.49 3.47
CA LEU A 97 -0.93 -2.58 3.88
C LEU A 97 -1.47 -3.43 5.04
N GLY A 98 -2.74 -3.25 5.42
CA GLY A 98 -3.39 -4.00 6.51
C GLY A 98 -2.80 -3.72 7.90
N LYS A 99 -2.03 -2.64 8.07
CA LYS A 99 -1.40 -2.32 9.35
C LYS A 99 -2.43 -1.87 10.37
N LYS A 100 -2.17 -2.18 11.64
CA LYS A 100 -3.08 -1.94 12.77
C LYS A 100 -2.37 -1.25 13.93
N ILE A 101 -3.13 -0.47 14.68
CA ILE A 101 -2.74 0.12 15.97
C ILE A 101 -3.77 -0.38 16.99
N SER A 102 -3.30 -1.09 18.02
CA SER A 102 -4.17 -1.69 19.05
C SER A 102 -5.33 -2.52 18.46
N GLY A 103 -5.02 -3.35 17.46
CA GLY A 103 -5.99 -4.23 16.79
C GLY A 103 -6.91 -3.53 15.77
N GLN A 104 -6.92 -2.20 15.69
CA GLN A 104 -7.73 -1.43 14.75
C GLN A 104 -6.92 -1.04 13.52
N THR A 105 -7.54 -1.08 12.33
CA THR A 105 -6.92 -0.58 11.10
C THR A 105 -6.46 0.86 11.27
N VAL A 106 -5.26 1.16 10.76
CA VAL A 106 -4.71 2.52 10.81
C VAL A 106 -5.66 3.51 10.12
N ASN A 107 -5.90 4.65 10.76
CA ASN A 107 -6.61 5.80 10.22
C ASN A 107 -5.96 7.09 10.74
N PRO A 108 -6.29 8.28 10.21
CA PRO A 108 -5.61 9.51 10.64
C PRO A 108 -5.82 9.83 12.12
N GLY A 109 -6.92 9.36 12.73
CA GLY A 109 -7.20 9.53 14.15
C GLY A 109 -6.24 8.74 15.03
N ASN A 110 -6.23 7.40 14.90
CA ASN A 110 -5.38 6.55 15.73
C ASN A 110 -3.89 6.69 15.39
N PHE A 111 -3.55 7.01 14.14
CA PHE A 111 -2.17 7.27 13.74
C PHE A 111 -1.65 8.57 14.32
N ASN A 112 -2.46 9.63 14.31
CA ASN A 112 -2.08 10.88 14.96
C ASN A 112 -1.83 10.68 16.46
N ASP A 113 -2.73 9.97 17.15
CA ASP A 113 -2.59 9.71 18.58
C ASP A 113 -1.33 8.90 18.87
N TRP A 114 -1.02 7.89 18.05
CA TRP A 114 0.21 7.11 18.13
C TRP A 114 1.47 7.95 17.88
N LEU A 115 1.49 8.79 16.84
CA LEU A 115 2.64 9.65 16.52
C LEU A 115 2.93 10.63 17.66
N ARG A 116 1.90 11.20 18.28
CA ARG A 116 2.07 12.13 19.42
C ARG A 116 2.77 11.47 20.61
N SER A 117 2.56 10.18 20.85
CA SER A 117 3.20 9.45 21.95
C SER A 117 4.56 8.85 21.59
N HIS A 118 4.96 8.88 20.31
CA HIS A 118 6.19 8.24 19.82
C HIS A 118 7.15 9.23 19.13
N HIS A 119 7.15 10.50 19.57
CA HIS A 119 7.98 11.56 19.01
C HIS A 119 7.84 11.69 17.47
N GLY A 120 6.65 11.39 16.95
CA GLY A 120 6.36 11.40 15.52
C GLY A 120 6.24 12.79 14.91
N TYR A 121 6.39 13.85 15.71
CA TYR A 121 6.32 15.23 15.27
C TYR A 121 7.45 16.09 15.79
N SER A 122 7.93 16.99 14.93
CA SER A 122 8.73 18.17 15.31
C SER A 122 7.89 19.41 15.01
N GLY A 123 7.37 20.05 16.07
CA GLY A 123 6.33 21.07 15.94
C GLY A 123 5.05 20.48 15.34
N ASN A 124 4.70 20.89 14.12
CA ASN A 124 3.56 20.35 13.37
C ASN A 124 3.96 19.37 12.25
N LEU A 125 5.27 19.15 12.07
CA LEU A 125 5.81 18.40 10.95
C LEU A 125 5.96 16.93 11.33
N TYR A 126 5.45 16.04 10.48
CA TYR A 126 5.68 14.61 10.57
C TYR A 126 7.18 14.30 10.45
N VAL A 127 7.71 13.51 11.38
CA VAL A 127 9.09 13.01 11.36
C VAL A 127 9.16 11.79 10.45
N TRP A 128 9.88 11.88 9.34
CA TRP A 128 9.90 10.86 8.26
C TRP A 128 10.18 9.44 8.75
N GLY A 129 11.12 9.25 9.68
CA GLY A 129 11.47 7.93 10.22
C GLY A 129 10.57 7.41 11.34
N ALA A 130 9.55 8.17 11.79
CA ALA A 130 8.85 7.86 13.03
C ALA A 130 8.07 6.54 12.99
N ALA A 131 7.59 6.13 11.82
CA ALA A 131 6.76 4.94 11.65
C ALA A 131 7.55 3.66 11.31
N GLU A 132 8.88 3.73 11.16
CA GLU A 132 9.63 2.67 10.49
C GLU A 132 9.57 1.32 11.22
N SER A 133 9.99 1.32 12.49
CA SER A 133 10.15 0.11 13.31
C SER A 133 8.81 -0.58 13.58
N THR A 134 7.79 0.20 13.91
CA THR A 134 6.44 -0.26 14.26
C THR A 134 5.72 -0.86 13.05
N PHE A 135 5.78 -0.17 11.92
CA PHE A 135 4.95 -0.54 10.76
C PHE A 135 5.70 -1.35 9.71
N LYS A 136 6.98 -1.64 9.92
CA LYS A 136 7.84 -2.36 8.96
C LYS A 136 7.88 -1.63 7.62
N VAL A 137 8.19 -0.35 7.69
CA VAL A 137 8.46 0.51 6.54
C VAL A 137 9.81 1.18 6.75
N LYS A 138 10.54 1.52 5.70
CA LYS A 138 11.85 2.19 5.82
C LYS A 138 11.90 3.40 4.93
N TYR A 139 12.09 4.59 5.50
CA TYR A 139 12.22 5.81 4.75
C TYR A 139 13.49 5.79 3.92
N GLN A 140 13.36 6.06 2.62
CA GLN A 140 14.47 6.07 1.67
C GLN A 140 14.83 7.48 1.19
N GLY A 141 14.30 8.52 1.85
CA GLY A 141 14.55 9.90 1.47
C GLY A 141 13.51 10.49 0.51
N GLN A 142 13.81 11.70 0.05
CA GLN A 142 13.04 12.45 -0.94
C GLN A 142 13.86 12.65 -2.20
N LYS A 143 13.25 12.44 -3.37
CA LYS A 143 13.87 12.71 -4.67
C LYS A 143 13.13 13.84 -5.37
N GLN A 144 13.89 14.82 -5.84
CA GLN A 144 13.38 15.96 -6.62
C GLN A 144 12.90 15.52 -8.01
N GLY A 145 12.05 16.34 -8.62
CA GLY A 145 11.52 16.14 -9.96
C GLY A 145 10.17 15.42 -9.98
N GLY A 146 9.56 15.39 -11.16
CA GLY A 146 8.20 14.88 -11.34
C GLY A 146 8.07 13.40 -11.67
N THR A 147 9.16 12.75 -12.07
CA THR A 147 9.14 11.38 -12.61
C THR A 147 9.64 10.38 -11.58
N HIS A 148 8.71 9.56 -11.08
CA HIS A 148 8.91 8.54 -10.06
C HIS A 148 8.19 7.25 -10.47
N THR A 149 8.79 6.11 -10.14
CA THR A 149 8.16 4.80 -10.33
C THR A 149 7.24 4.51 -9.15
N ILE A 150 6.04 4.00 -9.45
CA ILE A 150 5.13 3.39 -8.48
C ILE A 150 5.26 1.89 -8.63
N ASP A 151 5.57 1.20 -7.53
CA ASP A 151 5.79 -0.24 -7.49
C ASP A 151 5.24 -0.82 -6.18
N SER A 152 5.10 -2.14 -6.11
CA SER A 152 4.50 -2.82 -4.95
C SER A 152 5.42 -2.92 -3.73
N LYS A 153 6.69 -2.53 -3.85
CA LYS A 153 7.67 -2.59 -2.75
C LYS A 153 7.82 -1.25 -2.04
N HIS A 154 7.22 -0.18 -2.58
CA HIS A 154 7.36 1.16 -2.02
C HIS A 154 6.04 1.90 -1.85
N ILE A 155 5.86 2.51 -0.68
CA ILE A 155 4.93 3.63 -0.52
C ILE A 155 5.56 4.85 -1.18
N THR A 156 4.82 5.51 -2.06
CA THR A 156 5.26 6.76 -2.71
C THR A 156 4.32 7.89 -2.35
N ILE A 157 4.84 8.92 -1.66
CA ILE A 157 4.08 10.13 -1.31
C ILE A 157 4.61 11.29 -2.15
N LEU A 158 3.74 11.88 -2.97
CA LEU A 158 4.09 12.97 -3.88
C LEU A 158 3.93 14.31 -3.17
N ASN A 159 4.86 15.22 -3.42
CA ASN A 159 4.75 16.62 -3.06
C ASN A 159 4.28 17.42 -4.27
N VAL A 160 3.13 18.06 -4.14
CA VAL A 160 2.41 18.74 -5.22
C VAL A 160 2.06 20.17 -4.81
N ARG A 161 1.40 20.92 -5.71
CA ARG A 161 0.93 22.29 -5.46
C ARG A 161 2.08 23.21 -5.00
N ASN A 162 3.13 23.30 -5.83
CA ASN A 162 4.33 24.10 -5.56
C ASN A 162 5.02 23.76 -4.23
N GLY A 163 4.89 22.50 -3.79
CA GLY A 163 5.53 21.97 -2.60
C GLY A 163 4.72 22.10 -1.31
N GLY A 164 3.54 22.71 -1.35
CA GLY A 164 2.70 22.94 -0.18
C GLY A 164 1.83 21.77 0.27
N HIS A 165 1.75 20.68 -0.51
CA HIS A 165 0.82 19.59 -0.25
C HIS A 165 1.43 18.20 -0.50
N TRP A 166 0.99 17.21 0.26
CA TRP A 166 1.44 15.81 0.14
C TRP A 166 0.26 14.87 -0.10
N VAL A 167 0.42 13.94 -1.05
CA VAL A 167 -0.62 13.00 -1.47
C VAL A 167 -0.05 11.60 -1.66
N LEU A 168 -0.86 10.56 -1.42
CA LEU A 168 -0.44 9.17 -1.65
C LEU A 168 -0.62 8.83 -3.13
N ALA A 169 0.43 8.42 -3.83
CA ALA A 169 0.31 7.86 -5.18
C ALA A 169 -0.02 6.37 -5.14
N THR A 170 -0.96 5.94 -5.98
CA THR A 170 -1.42 4.54 -6.04
C THR A 170 -1.08 3.87 -7.36
N SER A 171 -0.99 4.63 -8.45
CA SER A 171 -0.48 4.13 -9.74
C SER A 171 -0.01 5.28 -10.62
N LYS A 172 0.70 4.95 -11.70
CA LYS A 172 1.14 5.90 -12.74
C LYS A 172 0.84 5.32 -14.11
N SER A 173 0.28 6.14 -14.99
CA SER A 173 0.12 5.84 -16.42
C SER A 173 0.61 7.03 -17.23
N GLY A 174 1.62 6.80 -18.09
CA GLY A 174 2.31 7.87 -18.80
C GLY A 174 2.82 8.96 -17.85
N ASN A 175 2.37 10.19 -18.05
CA ASN A 175 2.72 11.36 -17.25
C ASN A 175 1.72 11.68 -16.14
N THR A 176 0.82 10.76 -15.79
CA THR A 176 -0.23 11.00 -14.80
C THR A 176 -0.15 9.97 -13.67
N TYR A 177 -0.12 10.46 -12.44
CA TYR A 177 -0.30 9.66 -11.23
C TYR A 177 -1.78 9.61 -10.86
N LYS A 178 -2.29 8.43 -10.52
CA LYS A 178 -3.50 8.32 -9.69
C LYS A 178 -3.10 8.48 -8.23
N VAL A 179 -3.89 9.22 -7.46
CA VAL A 179 -3.59 9.55 -6.07
C VAL A 179 -4.80 9.44 -5.17
N LEU A 180 -4.54 9.29 -3.88
CA LEU A 180 -5.48 9.59 -2.81
C LEU A 180 -5.08 10.92 -2.15
N ASP A 181 -5.85 11.96 -2.42
CA ASP A 181 -5.60 13.31 -1.91
C ASP A 181 -6.41 13.58 -0.61
N PRO A 182 -5.75 13.72 0.55
CA PRO A 182 -6.46 13.93 1.81
C PRO A 182 -7.02 15.35 1.97
N GLY A 183 -6.50 16.34 1.22
CA GLY A 183 -6.84 17.76 1.34
C GLY A 183 -7.87 18.23 0.32
N TYR A 184 -7.83 17.72 -0.90
CA TYR A 184 -8.64 18.21 -2.02
C TYR A 184 -9.48 17.11 -2.68
N GLN A 185 -10.55 17.49 -3.39
CA GLN A 185 -11.31 16.56 -4.24
C GLN A 185 -10.57 16.38 -5.58
N LYS A 186 -9.40 15.74 -5.55
CA LYS A 186 -8.56 15.48 -6.71
C LYS A 186 -8.02 14.05 -6.64
N SER A 187 -8.08 13.33 -7.75
CA SER A 187 -7.72 11.90 -7.83
C SER A 187 -6.52 11.61 -8.72
N SER A 188 -5.94 12.64 -9.34
CA SER A 188 -4.73 12.51 -10.16
C SER A 188 -3.87 13.77 -10.14
N TYR A 189 -2.59 13.64 -10.44
CA TYR A 189 -1.69 14.76 -10.72
C TYR A 189 -0.77 14.37 -11.88
N THR A 190 -0.41 15.32 -12.72
CA THR A 190 0.59 15.14 -13.77
C THR A 190 2.01 15.20 -13.22
N THR A 191 3.00 14.68 -13.94
CA THR A 191 4.42 14.75 -13.55
C THR A 191 4.91 16.18 -13.41
N SER A 192 4.38 17.14 -14.19
CA SER A 192 4.73 18.57 -14.07
C SER A 192 4.18 19.24 -12.81
N GLU A 193 3.12 18.69 -12.20
CA GLU A 193 2.57 19.18 -10.93
C GLU A 193 3.33 18.63 -9.71
N VAL A 194 4.19 17.63 -9.90
CA VAL A 194 4.99 16.99 -8.84
C VAL A 194 6.34 17.67 -8.70
N VAL A 195 6.62 18.19 -7.51
CA VAL A 195 7.88 18.84 -7.16
C VAL A 195 8.94 17.80 -6.77
N ARG A 196 8.53 16.83 -5.96
CA ARG A 196 9.37 15.75 -5.43
C ARG A 196 8.50 14.59 -4.92
N ALA A 197 9.11 13.46 -4.62
CA ALA A 197 8.44 12.36 -3.94
C ALA A 197 9.28 11.82 -2.78
N ALA A 198 8.61 11.41 -1.71
CA ALA A 198 9.17 10.62 -0.64
C ALA A 198 8.87 9.14 -0.86
N LYS A 199 9.85 8.27 -0.61
CA LYS A 199 9.67 6.81 -0.69
C LYS A 199 9.88 6.15 0.66
N TYR A 200 9.05 5.14 0.92
CA TYR A 200 9.26 4.17 1.98
C TYR A 200 9.28 2.78 1.38
N GLN A 201 10.32 2.02 1.66
CA GLN A 201 10.36 0.59 1.37
C GLN A 201 9.46 -0.16 2.34
N ILE A 202 8.67 -1.09 1.84
CA ILE A 202 7.88 -2.02 2.64
C ILE A 202 8.79 -3.20 3.02
N LEU A 203 8.84 -3.53 4.31
CA LEU A 203 9.69 -4.59 4.88
C LEU A 203 8.87 -5.82 5.29
#